data_AF-F2R2F5-F1
#
_entry.id   AF-F2R2F5-F1
#
_cell.length_a   1.000
_cell.length_b   1.000
_cell.length_c   1.000
_cell.angle_alpha   90.00
_cell.angle_beta   90.00
_cell.angle_gamma   90.00
#
_symmetry.space_group_name_H-M   'P 1'
#
loop_
_entity.id
_entity.type
_entity.pdbx_description
1 polymer ?
#
loop_
_entity_poly.entity_id
_entity_poly.type
_entity_poly.pdbx_seq_one_letter_code
_entity_poly.pdbx_strand_id
1 'polypeptide(L)'
;PSPSAPHTGRPERLASADQLRAQGIPAGEVAARCRPGGWQQLLPGVFLLQPGTPTSEDRLRAALALRPQDRDRPPPRAPTR
;
A
#
# COMPACT_ATOMS: atom_id res chain seq x y z
N PRO A 1 23.33 23.31 4.96
CA PRO A 1 23.32 22.10 4.11
C PRO A 1 24.03 20.93 4.82
N SER A 2 23.26 20.10 5.52
CA SER A 2 23.77 18.87 6.16
C SER A 2 23.25 17.65 5.38
N PRO A 3 24.11 16.67 5.05
CA PRO A 3 23.75 15.49 4.27
C PRO A 3 22.94 14.50 5.14
N SER A 4 21.73 14.15 4.68
CA SER A 4 20.89 13.15 5.34
C SER A 4 21.53 11.76 5.19
N ALA A 5 21.80 11.12 6.33
CA ALA A 5 22.38 9.80 6.46
C ALA A 5 21.61 8.72 5.65
N PRO A 6 22.28 7.62 5.27
CA PRO A 6 21.62 6.46 4.65
C PRO A 6 20.57 5.91 5.63
N HIS A 7 19.34 5.82 5.17
CA HIS A 7 18.22 5.19 5.88
C HIS A 7 18.46 3.68 5.92
N THR A 8 19.31 3.25 6.86
CA THR A 8 19.49 1.84 7.20
C THR A 8 18.14 1.23 7.55
N GLY A 9 17.59 0.46 6.59
CA GLY A 9 16.64 -0.64 6.80
C GLY A 9 15.54 -0.43 7.84
N ARG A 10 14.79 0.68 7.77
CA ARG A 10 13.45 0.66 8.38
C ARG A 10 12.59 -0.22 7.47
N PRO A 11 12.00 -1.33 7.96
CA PRO A 11 11.05 -2.09 7.15
C PRO A 11 9.98 -1.10 6.69
N GLU A 12 9.77 -0.99 5.37
CA GLU A 12 8.76 -0.10 4.82
C GLU A 12 7.42 -0.47 5.46
N ARG A 13 6.96 0.40 6.35
CA ARG A 13 5.74 0.15 7.14
C ARG A 13 4.49 0.26 6.29
N LEU A 14 4.63 0.82 5.09
CA LEU A 14 3.58 0.98 4.10
C LEU A 14 3.97 0.15 2.89
N ALA A 15 2.99 -0.52 2.31
CA ALA A 15 3.16 -1.17 1.02
C ALA A 15 1.92 -0.97 0.17
N SER A 16 2.17 -0.73 -1.12
CA SER A 16 1.11 -0.70 -2.12
C SER A 16 0.65 -2.12 -2.46
N ALA A 17 -0.57 -2.25 -2.98
CA ALA A 17 -1.10 -3.53 -3.45
C ALA A 17 -0.16 -4.20 -4.48
N ASP A 18 0.45 -3.40 -5.36
CA ASP A 18 1.43 -3.88 -6.33
C ASP A 18 2.72 -4.40 -5.67
N GLN A 19 3.24 -3.65 -4.69
CA GLN A 19 4.41 -4.05 -3.94
C GLN A 19 4.15 -5.32 -3.12
N LEU A 20 2.97 -5.42 -2.49
CA LEU A 20 2.53 -6.64 -1.80
C LEU A 20 2.45 -7.83 -2.75
N ARG A 21 1.92 -7.64 -3.97
CA ARG A 21 1.90 -8.68 -5.00
C ARG A 21 3.30 -9.07 -5.47
N ALA A 22 4.22 -8.12 -5.62
CA ALA A 22 5.62 -8.37 -5.95
C ALA A 22 6.34 -9.15 -4.83
N GLN A 23 5.90 -8.99 -3.58
CA GLN A 23 6.33 -9.80 -2.44
C GLN A 23 5.60 -11.15 -2.31
N GLY A 24 4.70 -11.48 -3.25
CA GLY A 24 3.93 -12.74 -3.24
C GLY A 24 2.69 -12.74 -2.36
N ILE A 25 2.24 -11.57 -1.88
CA ILE A 25 1.07 -11.41 -1.00
C ILE A 25 -0.13 -10.96 -1.85
N PRO A 26 -1.09 -11.86 -2.16
CA PRO A 26 -2.26 -11.50 -2.95
C PRO A 26 -3.27 -10.67 -2.15
N ALA A 27 -4.14 -9.93 -2.85
CA ALA A 27 -5.13 -9.05 -2.22
C ALA A 27 -6.07 -9.75 -1.22
N GLY A 28 -6.38 -11.04 -1.43
CA GLY A 28 -7.14 -11.85 -0.48
C GLY A 28 -6.41 -12.07 0.86
N GLU A 29 -5.10 -12.31 0.81
CA GLU A 29 -4.25 -12.39 2.02
C GLU A 29 -4.12 -11.04 2.71
N VAL A 30 -4.03 -9.95 1.94
CA VAL A 30 -4.03 -8.59 2.51
C VAL A 30 -5.33 -8.33 3.29
N ALA A 31 -6.48 -8.71 2.73
CA ALA A 31 -7.77 -8.59 3.40
C ALA A 31 -7.85 -9.46 4.67
N ALA A 32 -7.32 -10.68 4.63
CA ALA A 32 -7.25 -11.57 5.80
C ALA A 32 -6.33 -11.03 6.92
N ARG A 33 -5.31 -10.25 6.56
CA ARG A 33 -4.37 -9.59 7.48
C ARG A 33 -4.88 -8.25 7.98
N CYS A 34 -5.83 -7.64 7.28
CA CYS A 34 -6.60 -6.47 7.72
C CYS A 34 -7.58 -6.83 8.83
N ARG A 35 -7.03 -7.09 10.01
CA ARG A 35 -7.76 -7.41 11.25
C ARG A 35 -7.58 -6.29 12.27
N PRO A 36 -8.51 -6.11 13.21
CA PRO A 36 -8.33 -5.15 14.30
C PRO A 36 -7.02 -5.46 15.05
N GLY A 37 -6.13 -4.47 15.13
CA GLY A 37 -4.78 -4.62 15.71
C GLY A 37 -3.71 -5.15 14.74
N GLY A 38 -4.06 -5.44 13.49
CA GLY A 38 -3.16 -5.89 12.42
C GLY A 38 -2.98 -4.83 11.34
N TRP A 39 -3.01 -5.24 10.08
CA TRP A 39 -2.84 -4.32 8.95
C TRP A 39 -4.06 -3.41 8.79
N GLN A 40 -3.83 -2.19 8.31
CA GLN A 40 -4.92 -1.24 8.06
C GLN A 40 -4.77 -0.61 6.69
N GLN A 41 -5.87 -0.54 5.95
CA GLN A 41 -5.92 0.17 4.68
C GLN A 41 -6.04 1.68 4.95
N LEU A 42 -5.02 2.47 4.58
CA LEU A 42 -5.06 3.93 4.71
C LEU A 42 -5.69 4.57 3.47
N LEU A 43 -5.39 4.05 2.29
CA LEU A 43 -5.92 4.51 1.00
C LEU A 43 -6.26 3.29 0.11
N PRO A 44 -7.10 3.45 -0.93
CA PRO A 44 -7.41 2.36 -1.86
C PRO A 44 -6.13 1.82 -2.53
N GLY A 45 -5.64 0.68 -2.02
CA GLY A 45 -4.42 0.04 -2.53
C GLY A 45 -3.13 0.40 -1.81
N VAL A 46 -3.18 1.14 -0.70
CA VAL A 46 -2.03 1.35 0.18
C VAL A 46 -2.37 0.87 1.58
N PHE A 47 -1.54 -0.02 2.09
CA PHE A 47 -1.76 -0.72 3.36
C PHE A 47 -0.60 -0.45 4.32
N LEU A 48 -0.94 -0.21 5.58
CA LEU A 48 0.02 -0.15 6.68
C LEU A 48 0.26 -1.57 7.20
N LEU A 49 1.50 -2.02 7.07
CA LEU A 49 1.97 -3.34 7.49
C LEU A 49 2.38 -3.38 8.97
N GLN A 50 2.26 -2.24 9.68
CA GLN A 50 2.57 -2.14 11.10
C GLN A 50 1.27 -2.15 11.94
N PRO A 51 1.19 -2.99 12.99
CA PRO A 51 0.10 -2.91 13.96
C PRO A 51 0.21 -1.61 14.77
N GLY A 52 -0.86 -0.80 14.81
CA GLY A 52 -0.93 0.41 15.62
C GLY A 52 -1.59 1.60 14.93
N THR A 53 -1.81 2.68 15.68
CA THR A 53 -2.50 3.89 15.19
C THR A 53 -1.75 4.50 13.99
N PRO A 54 -2.39 4.64 12.82
CA PRO A 54 -1.75 5.24 11.66
C PRO A 54 -1.42 6.71 11.95
N THR A 55 -0.13 7.06 11.88
CA THR A 55 0.31 8.44 12.13
C THR A 55 0.08 9.32 10.89
N SER A 56 0.06 10.64 11.08
CA SER A 56 -0.06 11.60 9.98
C SER A 56 1.08 11.45 8.95
N GLU A 57 2.27 11.04 9.40
CA GLU A 57 3.41 10.79 8.51
C GLU A 57 3.19 9.54 7.65
N ASP A 58 2.56 8.49 8.19
CA ASP A 58 2.19 7.30 7.41
C ASP A 58 1.15 7.66 6.34
N ARG A 59 0.17 8.51 6.68
CA ARG A 59 -0.82 9.01 5.70
C ARG A 59 -0.16 9.84 4.61
N LEU A 60 0.80 10.70 4.96
CA LEU A 60 1.54 11.50 3.98
C LEU A 60 2.36 10.62 3.04
N ARG A 61 3.12 9.65 3.59
CA ARG A 61 3.88 8.70 2.77
C ARG A 61 2.97 7.86 1.88
N ALA A 62 1.83 7.42 2.38
CA ALA A 62 0.85 6.68 1.59
C ALA A 62 0.28 7.52 0.43
N ALA A 63 0.03 8.81 0.67
CA ALA A 63 -0.40 9.75 -0.36
C ALA A 63 0.70 9.99 -1.41
N LEU A 64 1.97 10.05 -1.00
CA LEU A 64 3.11 10.20 -1.90
C LEU A 64 3.42 8.92 -2.71
N ALA A 65 3.17 7.75 -2.12
CA ALA A 65 3.34 6.46 -2.79
C ALA A 65 2.19 6.13 -3.75
N LEU A 66 1.03 6.76 -3.58
CA LEU A 66 -0.10 6.61 -4.48
C LEU A 66 0.25 7.23 -5.84
N ARG A 67 0.76 6.40 -6.75
CA ARG A 67 0.66 6.69 -8.17
C ARG A 67 -0.83 6.73 -8.52
N PRO A 68 -1.30 7.68 -9.34
CA PRO A 68 -2.63 7.59 -9.94
C PRO A 68 -2.64 6.38 -10.87
N GLN A 69 -2.90 5.22 -10.28
CA GLN A 69 -3.12 3.98 -10.99
C GLN A 69 -4.60 3.91 -11.34
N ASP A 70 -4.85 3.51 -12.57
CA ASP A 70 -6.17 3.31 -13.18
C ASP A 70 -6.92 2.17 -12.44
N ARG A 71 -7.40 2.49 -11.24
CA ARG A 71 -8.08 1.55 -10.33
C ARG A 71 -9.54 1.33 -10.72
N ASP A 72 -9.99 2.00 -11.77
CA ASP A 72 -11.35 1.93 -12.30
C ASP A 72 -11.35 1.69 -13.81
N ARG A 73 -10.33 1.04 -14.41
CA ARG A 73 -10.48 0.64 -15.82
C ARG A 73 -11.50 -0.48 -15.83
N PRO A 74 -12.75 -0.27 -16.31
CA PRO A 74 -13.62 -1.40 -16.57
C PRO A 74 -12.86 -2.31 -17.54
N PRO A 75 -12.96 -3.65 -17.40
CA PRO A 75 -12.37 -4.55 -18.38
C PRO A 75 -12.80 -4.08 -19.77
N PRO A 76 -11.91 -4.04 -20.78
CA PRO A 76 -12.32 -3.71 -22.14
C PRO A 76 -13.47 -4.66 -22.47
N ARG A 77 -14.69 -4.11 -22.59
CA ARG A 77 -15.88 -4.90 -22.89
C ARG A 77 -15.56 -5.59 -24.20
N ALA A 78 -15.44 -6.91 -24.16
CA ALA A 78 -15.12 -7.70 -25.35
C ALA A 78 -16.12 -7.32 -26.44
N PRO A 79 -15.68 -7.10 -27.70
CA PRO A 79 -16.60 -6.82 -28.78
C PRO A 79 -17.58 -8.00 -28.86
N THR A 80 -18.84 -7.73 -28.53
CA THR A 80 -19.93 -8.65 -28.84
C THR A 80 -19.95 -8.75 -30.35
N ARG A 81 -19.68 -9.96 -30.84
CA ARG A 81 -19.70 -10.30 -32.26
C ARG A 81 -21.11 -10.21 -32.81
#